data_AF-A0AAE2Y6H2-F1
#
_entry.id   AF-A0AAE2Y6H2-F1
#
_cell.length_a   1.000
_cell.length_b   1.000
_cell.length_c   1.000
_cell.angle_alpha   90.00
_cell.angle_beta   90.00
_cell.angle_gamma   90.00
#
_symmetry.space_group_name_H-M   'P 1'
#
loop_
_entity.id
_entity.type
_entity.pdbx_description
1 polymer ?
#
loop_
_entity_poly.entity_id
_entity_poly.type
_entity_poly.pdbx_seq_one_letter_code
_entity_poly.pdbx_strand_id
1 'polypeptide(L)'
;QCYWLIHLIVNFIELPMVGDGIRFDVCFNPYYEKDLKEGRITREQAQEIVECVFVKSQETGFLHPPVWSGAGGGAIGFQTITIGGTDSDGNDVTNEMSYIVLDAMKSVRTVTPPIALRWHDKIPKKLIDKAIEVLATGMPQPAFFNDKVNIPRLVSLGVPLSDARKYSINNCMVPTIPGKNLNHRSAWANAVPLPKLLYEVLISKGEEFNSIEELIDAFIEKYAIRIRKLVFLSNIADSLYRQYVPRPFLSAVLDDSIERAQDIREWNYNPDYRDVVILGLNNVADSLAAIKKLVFEEKRVSMKQLIAALKNNWEGYEDIRKMCLEAPKFGNDDDYVDSISREVAKRVTQETMKCKTNLGTPVIPDGTVASAFWLWGRICEATPDGRKAGETFHDGSISPVGGRDHKGPTAVLKSVSKVDPLISWNHLLNQNFMPQYLEGHNAEVFAQYLRTWADLGIHHIQFSVVGRETLEEAQRHPEKYSNLMVRVCGYSAYFVDLSKDLQDSIIARTPHCF
;
A
#
# COMPACT_ATOMS: atom_id res chain seq x y z
N GLN A 1 6.07 21.71 19.02
CA GLN A 1 6.59 22.79 18.15
C GLN A 1 7.87 22.43 17.40
N CYS A 2 8.97 22.04 18.08
CA CYS A 2 10.26 21.74 17.42
C CYS A 2 10.11 20.75 16.25
N TYR A 3 9.47 19.60 16.50
CA TYR A 3 9.13 18.61 15.48
C TYR A 3 8.44 19.22 14.25
N TRP A 4 7.41 20.04 14.45
CA TRP A 4 6.64 20.62 13.34
C TRP A 4 7.50 21.56 12.46
N LEU A 5 8.42 22.31 13.06
CA LEU A 5 9.35 23.15 12.29
C LEU A 5 10.32 22.32 11.45
N ILE A 6 10.89 21.25 12.03
CA ILE A 6 11.76 20.32 11.30
C ILE A 6 10.98 19.66 10.16
N HIS A 7 9.77 19.19 10.46
CA HIS A 7 8.86 18.57 9.50
C HIS A 7 8.57 19.48 8.30
N LEU A 8 8.27 20.77 8.53
CA LEU A 8 8.04 21.74 7.46
C LEU A 8 9.28 21.94 6.57
N ILE A 9 10.47 22.07 7.16
CA ILE A 9 11.70 22.29 6.40
C ILE A 9 12.03 21.05 5.56
N VAL A 10 12.01 19.88 6.19
CA VAL A 10 12.35 18.62 5.51
C VAL A 10 11.32 18.34 4.41
N ASN A 11 10.03 18.24 4.75
CA ASN A 11 9.03 17.68 3.83
C ASN A 11 8.45 18.68 2.82
N PHE A 12 8.64 19.99 3.02
CA PHE A 12 8.05 21.00 2.12
C PHE A 12 9.07 21.96 1.50
N ILE A 13 10.30 22.01 2.00
CA ILE A 13 11.36 22.86 1.43
C ILE A 13 12.42 22.02 0.70
N GLU A 14 13.11 21.14 1.40
CA GLU A 14 14.26 20.41 0.81
C GLU A 14 13.86 19.12 0.09
N LEU A 15 12.93 18.42 0.70
CA LEU A 15 12.42 17.17 0.22
C LEU A 15 10.90 17.28 0.10
N PRO A 16 10.38 17.83 -1.02
CA PRO A 16 8.96 17.69 -1.36
C PRO A 16 8.68 16.23 -1.77
N MET A 17 9.05 15.29 -0.91
CA MET A 17 8.51 13.97 -0.86
C MET A 17 7.59 13.92 0.34
N VAL A 18 6.62 13.08 0.14
CA VAL A 18 5.61 12.75 1.11
C VAL A 18 6.22 11.93 2.24
N GLY A 19 5.57 11.96 3.41
CA GLY A 19 5.95 11.14 4.55
C GLY A 19 6.42 11.90 5.79
N ASP A 20 6.50 11.18 6.91
CA ASP A 20 7.05 11.67 8.18
C ASP A 20 7.95 10.57 8.74
N GLY A 21 7.43 9.34 8.84
CA GLY A 21 8.26 8.21 9.21
C GLY A 21 8.76 8.28 10.65
N ILE A 22 8.12 9.10 11.49
CA ILE A 22 8.43 9.18 12.91
C ILE A 22 7.79 8.03 13.69
N ARG A 23 8.51 7.57 14.71
CA ARG A 23 7.93 6.76 15.79
C ARG A 23 7.37 7.69 16.86
N PHE A 24 6.19 8.25 16.57
CA PHE A 24 5.62 9.38 17.31
C PHE A 24 5.54 9.09 18.81
N ASP A 25 5.00 7.93 19.18
CA ASP A 25 4.87 7.54 20.58
C ASP A 25 6.23 7.44 21.30
N VAL A 26 7.21 6.77 20.69
CA VAL A 26 8.56 6.64 21.26
C VAL A 26 9.28 7.99 21.36
N CYS A 27 9.14 8.85 20.36
CA CYS A 27 9.80 10.15 20.34
C CYS A 27 9.22 11.11 21.39
N PHE A 28 7.90 11.13 21.58
CA PHE A 28 7.23 12.12 22.43
C PHE A 28 6.95 11.65 23.86
N ASN A 29 6.80 10.34 24.12
CA ASN A 29 6.47 9.84 25.44
C ASN A 29 7.47 10.26 26.54
N PRO A 30 8.81 10.26 26.33
CA PRO A 30 9.76 10.70 27.36
C PRO A 30 9.55 12.16 27.81
N TYR A 31 9.16 13.04 26.88
CA TYR A 31 8.85 14.44 27.20
C TYR A 31 7.52 14.55 27.95
N TYR A 32 6.51 13.81 27.50
CA TYR A 32 5.20 13.74 28.15
C TYR A 32 5.31 13.24 29.60
N GLU A 33 5.99 12.12 29.84
CA GLU A 33 6.13 11.55 31.20
C GLU A 33 6.87 12.48 32.14
N LYS A 34 7.90 13.17 31.65
CA LYS A 34 8.65 14.15 32.42
C LYS A 34 7.75 15.33 32.80
N ASP A 35 7.07 15.94 31.83
CA ASP A 35 6.23 17.11 32.08
C ASP A 35 5.01 16.78 32.95
N LEU A 36 4.45 15.57 32.81
CA LEU A 36 3.37 15.08 33.66
C LEU A 36 3.84 14.93 35.12
N LYS A 37 5.01 14.32 35.34
CA LYS A 37 5.59 14.14 36.69
C LYS A 37 5.93 15.47 37.35
N GLU A 38 6.36 16.45 36.57
CA GLU A 38 6.68 17.81 37.04
C GLU A 38 5.44 18.71 37.18
N GLY A 39 4.25 18.21 36.85
CA GLY A 39 2.99 18.97 36.94
C GLY A 39 2.89 20.12 35.93
N ARG A 40 3.66 20.06 34.83
CA ARG A 40 3.66 21.09 33.76
C ARG A 40 2.52 20.89 32.77
N ILE A 41 2.03 19.66 32.64
CA ILE A 41 0.97 19.29 31.70
C ILE A 41 0.06 18.23 32.30
N THR A 42 -1.21 18.20 31.90
CA THR A 42 -2.12 17.07 32.15
C THR A 42 -2.21 16.15 30.93
N ARG A 43 -2.83 14.97 31.07
CA ARG A 43 -3.07 14.09 29.93
C ARG A 43 -3.95 14.75 28.87
N GLU A 44 -4.98 15.48 29.29
CA GLU A 44 -5.93 16.19 28.42
C GLU A 44 -5.22 17.29 27.62
N GLN A 45 -4.35 18.07 28.26
CA GLN A 45 -3.53 19.07 27.59
C GLN A 45 -2.53 18.43 26.61
N ALA A 46 -1.94 17.28 26.96
CA ALA A 46 -1.09 16.55 26.04
C ALA A 46 -1.86 16.06 24.81
N GLN A 47 -3.08 15.55 25.00
CA GLN A 47 -3.96 15.16 23.90
C GLN A 47 -4.32 16.37 23.02
N GLU A 48 -4.72 17.51 23.61
CA GLU A 48 -5.02 18.74 22.87
C GLU A 48 -3.84 19.19 21.97
N ILE A 49 -2.60 19.06 22.44
CA ILE A 49 -1.42 19.37 21.63
C ILE A 49 -1.28 18.40 20.44
N VAL A 50 -1.51 17.10 20.66
CA VAL A 50 -1.48 16.09 19.59
C VAL A 50 -2.61 16.34 18.58
N GLU A 51 -3.80 16.68 19.05
CA GLU A 51 -4.94 17.09 18.23
C GLU A 51 -4.59 18.32 17.37
N CYS A 52 -3.91 19.32 17.95
CA CYS A 52 -3.41 20.47 17.20
C CYS A 52 -2.41 20.05 16.11
N VAL A 53 -1.49 19.11 16.38
CA VAL A 53 -0.57 18.57 15.35
C VAL A 53 -1.35 17.91 14.20
N PHE A 54 -2.44 17.21 14.49
CA PHE A 54 -3.28 16.59 13.46
C PHE A 54 -3.99 17.63 12.61
N VAL A 55 -4.54 18.68 13.23
CA VAL A 55 -5.12 19.82 12.52
C VAL A 55 -4.05 20.52 11.66
N LYS A 56 -2.85 20.78 12.19
CA LYS A 56 -1.74 21.37 11.42
C LYS A 56 -1.35 20.52 10.22
N SER A 57 -1.41 19.19 10.34
CA SER A 57 -1.14 18.26 9.23
C SER A 57 -2.11 18.43 8.07
N GLN A 58 -3.36 18.86 8.32
CA GLN A 58 -4.35 19.15 7.27
C GLN A 58 -4.00 20.37 6.42
N GLU A 59 -3.23 21.33 6.95
CA GLU A 59 -2.83 22.54 6.22
C GLU A 59 -1.72 22.28 5.21
N THR A 60 -1.15 21.08 5.22
CA THR A 60 0.05 20.75 4.48
C THR A 60 -0.26 19.80 3.33
N GLY A 61 0.06 20.19 2.10
CA GLY A 61 -0.24 19.41 0.90
C GLY A 61 0.53 19.93 -0.30
N PHE A 62 0.44 19.22 -1.42
CA PHE A 62 1.16 19.55 -2.65
C PHE A 62 0.20 19.90 -3.77
N LEU A 63 0.54 20.95 -4.53
CA LEU A 63 -0.10 21.22 -5.80
C LEU A 63 0.49 20.27 -6.85
N HIS A 64 -0.35 19.39 -7.37
CA HIS A 64 0.03 18.44 -8.41
C HIS A 64 -0.52 18.85 -9.77
N PRO A 65 0.19 18.58 -10.88
CA PRO A 65 -0.37 18.75 -12.21
C PRO A 65 -1.63 17.90 -12.38
N PRO A 66 -2.61 18.27 -13.23
CA PRO A 66 -3.84 17.50 -13.39
C PRO A 66 -3.62 16.01 -13.73
N VAL A 67 -2.58 15.66 -14.49
CA VAL A 67 -2.23 14.26 -14.79
C VAL A 67 -1.86 13.44 -13.54
N TRP A 68 -1.36 14.10 -12.50
CA TRP A 68 -0.94 13.48 -11.23
C TRP A 68 -2.07 13.34 -10.21
N SER A 69 -3.18 14.06 -10.38
CA SER A 69 -4.38 13.91 -9.53
C SER A 69 -4.85 12.45 -9.43
N GLY A 70 -4.52 11.63 -10.42
CA GLY A 70 -4.82 10.21 -10.43
C GLY A 70 -3.96 9.31 -9.57
N ALA A 71 -2.72 9.70 -9.25
CA ALA A 71 -1.79 8.86 -8.50
C ALA A 71 -1.89 9.07 -6.97
N GLY A 72 -2.51 10.17 -6.53
CA GLY A 72 -2.74 10.49 -5.11
C GLY A 72 -4.04 11.26 -4.87
N GLY A 73 -5.13 10.88 -5.53
CA GLY A 73 -6.40 11.61 -5.47
C GLY A 73 -6.95 11.74 -4.06
N GLY A 74 -7.12 12.97 -3.58
CA GLY A 74 -7.60 13.25 -2.21
C GLY A 74 -6.56 13.02 -1.10
N ALA A 75 -5.30 12.73 -1.44
CA ALA A 75 -4.24 12.56 -0.45
C ALA A 75 -3.67 13.92 0.01
N ILE A 76 -3.37 14.01 1.31
CA ILE A 76 -2.81 15.21 1.95
C ILE A 76 -1.45 14.88 2.58
N GLY A 77 -0.38 14.97 1.79
CA GLY A 77 1.03 14.87 2.22
C GLY A 77 1.54 13.48 2.65
N PHE A 78 0.67 12.46 2.76
CA PHE A 78 0.97 11.09 3.23
C PHE A 78 1.89 11.03 4.48
N GLN A 79 1.65 11.93 5.44
CA GLN A 79 2.50 12.18 6.61
C GLN A 79 2.28 11.12 7.70
N THR A 80 2.64 9.87 7.41
CA THR A 80 2.34 8.75 8.31
C THR A 80 3.18 8.79 9.58
N ILE A 81 2.48 8.71 10.71
CA ILE A 81 3.06 8.54 12.04
C ILE A 81 2.96 7.08 12.47
N THR A 82 3.99 6.57 13.15
CA THR A 82 4.03 5.20 13.65
C THR A 82 3.86 5.15 15.17
N ILE A 83 3.06 4.19 15.65
CA ILE A 83 2.89 3.83 17.07
C ILE A 83 3.03 2.31 17.29
N GLY A 84 3.32 1.90 18.52
CA GLY A 84 3.47 0.49 18.91
C GLY A 84 4.70 -0.17 18.29
N GLY A 85 4.82 -1.50 18.34
CA GLY A 85 6.00 -2.22 17.86
C GLY A 85 7.05 -2.39 18.96
N THR A 86 8.32 -2.54 18.57
CA THR A 86 9.38 -2.94 19.51
C THR A 86 10.56 -1.98 19.63
N ASP A 87 11.35 -2.14 20.69
CA ASP A 87 12.71 -1.58 20.82
C ASP A 87 13.73 -2.43 20.04
N SER A 88 15.02 -2.10 20.16
CA SER A 88 16.12 -2.85 19.52
C SER A 88 16.28 -4.28 20.02
N ASP A 89 15.82 -4.58 21.24
CA ASP A 89 15.90 -5.89 21.87
C ASP A 89 14.68 -6.77 21.57
N GLY A 90 13.63 -6.18 21.00
CA GLY A 90 12.38 -6.86 20.66
C GLY A 90 11.33 -6.83 21.76
N ASN A 91 11.46 -5.93 22.74
CA ASN A 91 10.44 -5.68 23.75
C ASN A 91 9.40 -4.70 23.23
N ASP A 92 8.14 -4.87 23.66
CA ASP A 92 7.06 -3.92 23.39
C ASP A 92 7.44 -2.52 23.87
N VAL A 93 7.10 -1.49 23.09
CA VAL A 93 7.30 -0.08 23.46
C VAL A 93 6.00 0.72 23.57
N THR A 94 4.86 0.03 23.60
CA THR A 94 3.56 0.65 23.84
C THR A 94 3.60 1.49 25.12
N ASN A 95 3.14 2.73 25.03
CA ASN A 95 3.17 3.70 26.13
C ASN A 95 1.93 4.60 26.09
N GLU A 96 1.82 5.56 27.03
CA GLU A 96 0.63 6.42 27.12
C GLU A 96 0.43 7.28 25.88
N MET A 97 1.52 7.74 25.24
CA MET A 97 1.44 8.48 23.98
C MET A 97 0.84 7.65 22.84
N SER A 98 1.04 6.32 22.83
CA SER A 98 0.37 5.42 21.86
C SER A 98 -1.16 5.52 21.97
N TYR A 99 -1.70 5.63 23.20
CA TYR A 99 -3.13 5.78 23.44
C TYR A 99 -3.62 7.20 23.15
N ILE A 100 -2.87 8.23 23.56
CA ILE A 100 -3.18 9.64 23.27
C ILE A 100 -3.31 9.88 21.76
N VAL A 101 -2.43 9.30 20.95
CA VAL A 101 -2.50 9.39 19.48
C VAL A 101 -3.82 8.81 18.94
N LEU A 102 -4.26 7.66 19.46
CA LEU A 102 -5.52 7.03 19.05
C LEU A 102 -6.74 7.83 19.52
N ASP A 103 -6.71 8.38 20.74
CA ASP A 103 -7.75 9.26 21.27
C ASP A 103 -7.86 10.55 20.45
N ALA A 104 -6.74 11.20 20.15
CA ALA A 104 -6.70 12.40 19.33
C ALA A 104 -7.29 12.16 17.93
N MET A 105 -6.99 11.02 17.30
CA MET A 105 -7.56 10.68 15.99
C MET A 105 -9.07 10.46 16.07
N LYS A 106 -9.54 9.81 17.14
CA LYS A 106 -10.96 9.59 17.40
C LYS A 106 -11.72 10.91 17.60
N SER A 107 -11.10 11.88 18.27
CA SER A 107 -11.66 13.22 18.53
C SER A 107 -11.69 14.10 17.29
N VAL A 108 -10.53 14.29 16.62
CA VAL A 108 -10.38 15.26 15.53
C VAL A 108 -10.91 14.73 14.21
N ARG A 109 -10.83 13.40 14.00
CA ARG A 109 -11.36 12.71 12.82
C ARG A 109 -10.83 13.27 11.50
N THR A 110 -9.51 13.28 11.34
CA THR A 110 -8.82 13.82 10.18
C THR A 110 -8.30 12.74 9.23
N VAL A 111 -8.13 13.09 7.95
CA VAL A 111 -7.54 12.20 6.94
C VAL A 111 -6.01 12.08 7.04
N THR A 112 -5.35 13.05 7.69
CA THR A 112 -3.90 13.11 7.93
C THR A 112 -3.63 13.63 9.35
N PRO A 113 -2.58 13.16 10.05
CA PRO A 113 -1.64 12.11 9.63
C PRO A 113 -2.28 10.72 9.56
N PRO A 114 -1.89 9.86 8.60
CA PRO A 114 -2.17 8.44 8.69
C PRO A 114 -1.42 7.81 9.90
N ILE A 115 -2.04 6.84 10.56
CA ILE A 115 -1.49 6.14 11.71
C ILE A 115 -1.14 4.70 11.29
N ALA A 116 0.14 4.37 11.41
CA ALA A 116 0.66 3.03 11.30
C ALA A 116 0.84 2.43 12.70
N LEU A 117 0.13 1.35 12.99
CA LEU A 117 0.27 0.57 14.21
C LEU A 117 1.10 -0.68 13.91
N ARG A 118 2.26 -0.78 14.54
CA ARG A 118 3.15 -1.95 14.42
C ARG A 118 2.69 -3.09 15.33
N TRP A 119 2.43 -4.24 14.73
CA TRP A 119 1.93 -5.44 15.38
C TRP A 119 3.05 -6.45 15.60
N HIS A 120 3.19 -6.95 16.83
CA HIS A 120 4.11 -8.03 17.20
C HIS A 120 3.43 -8.98 18.21
N ASP A 121 4.00 -10.17 18.42
CA ASP A 121 3.37 -11.22 19.25
C ASP A 121 3.10 -10.84 20.71
N LYS A 122 3.85 -9.87 21.22
CA LYS A 122 3.75 -9.39 22.61
C LYS A 122 2.93 -8.10 22.73
N ILE A 123 2.24 -7.68 21.66
CA ILE A 123 1.45 -6.44 21.69
C ILE A 123 0.39 -6.52 22.79
N PRO A 124 0.22 -5.47 23.62
CA PRO A 124 -0.79 -5.49 24.68
C PRO A 124 -2.21 -5.59 24.12
N LYS A 125 -3.05 -6.47 24.71
CA LYS A 125 -4.47 -6.57 24.32
C LYS A 125 -5.17 -5.21 24.36
N LYS A 126 -4.84 -4.38 25.37
CA LYS A 126 -5.40 -3.03 25.53
C LYS A 126 -5.15 -2.13 24.31
N LEU A 127 -4.00 -2.24 23.65
CA LEU A 127 -3.72 -1.45 22.44
C LEU A 127 -4.52 -1.97 21.23
N ILE A 128 -4.67 -3.30 21.10
CA ILE A 128 -5.52 -3.91 20.06
C ILE A 128 -6.97 -3.44 20.25
N ASP A 129 -7.50 -3.58 21.47
CA ASP A 129 -8.88 -3.19 21.80
C ASP A 129 -9.10 -1.70 21.53
N LYS A 130 -8.13 -0.84 21.85
CA LYS A 130 -8.20 0.59 21.56
C LYS A 130 -8.20 0.89 20.06
N ALA A 131 -7.39 0.20 19.26
CA ALA A 131 -7.38 0.36 17.81
C ALA A 131 -8.73 -0.04 17.19
N ILE A 132 -9.33 -1.13 17.67
CA ILE A 132 -10.67 -1.58 17.25
C ILE A 132 -11.74 -0.57 17.64
N GLU A 133 -11.67 0.00 18.85
CA GLU A 133 -12.57 1.06 19.32
C GLU A 133 -12.54 2.28 18.39
N VAL A 134 -11.35 2.70 17.93
CA VAL A 134 -11.23 3.82 16.96
C VAL A 134 -11.86 3.45 15.62
N LEU A 135 -11.52 2.26 15.08
CA LEU A 135 -12.07 1.77 13.80
C LEU A 135 -13.61 1.67 13.84
N ALA A 136 -14.19 1.20 14.96
CA ALA A 136 -15.63 1.08 15.15
C ALA A 136 -16.38 2.42 15.00
N THR A 137 -15.71 3.56 15.25
CA THR A 137 -16.30 4.89 15.02
C THR A 137 -16.44 5.28 13.54
N GLY A 138 -16.13 4.37 12.61
CA GLY A 138 -16.06 4.64 11.17
C GLY A 138 -14.75 5.29 10.73
N MET A 139 -13.78 5.48 11.63
CA MET A 139 -12.46 5.99 11.25
C MET A 139 -11.71 4.91 10.47
N PRO A 140 -11.16 5.21 9.27
CA PRO A 140 -10.39 4.24 8.49
C PRO A 140 -8.94 4.09 8.97
N GLN A 141 -8.70 4.24 10.27
CA GLN A 141 -7.37 4.26 10.91
C GLN A 141 -7.44 3.60 12.30
N PRO A 142 -6.36 2.97 12.80
CA PRO A 142 -5.03 2.84 12.19
C PRO A 142 -4.96 1.75 11.10
N ALA A 143 -3.87 1.77 10.33
CA ALA A 143 -3.44 0.63 9.52
C ALA A 143 -2.46 -0.25 10.32
N PHE A 144 -2.46 -1.56 10.10
CA PHE A 144 -1.66 -2.52 10.86
C PHE A 144 -0.50 -3.05 10.03
N PHE A 145 0.69 -3.09 10.64
CA PHE A 145 1.94 -3.53 10.01
C PHE A 145 2.55 -4.68 10.80
N ASN A 146 2.82 -5.81 10.14
CA ASN A 146 3.23 -7.03 10.83
C ASN A 146 4.74 -7.10 11.02
N ASP A 147 5.21 -7.01 12.26
CA ASP A 147 6.64 -7.08 12.59
C ASP A 147 7.26 -8.45 12.23
N LYS A 148 6.48 -9.54 12.22
CA LYS A 148 6.95 -10.87 11.76
C LYS A 148 7.39 -10.88 10.29
N VAL A 149 6.96 -9.89 9.52
CA VAL A 149 7.24 -9.77 8.09
C VAL A 149 8.17 -8.60 7.81
N ASN A 150 7.83 -7.42 8.33
CA ASN A 150 8.57 -6.18 8.06
C ASN A 150 10.01 -6.26 8.59
N ILE A 151 10.23 -6.81 9.79
CA ILE A 151 11.57 -6.90 10.37
C ILE A 151 12.46 -7.88 9.54
N PRO A 152 12.05 -9.14 9.28
CA PRO A 152 12.84 -10.01 8.42
C PRO A 152 13.08 -9.46 7.02
N ARG A 153 12.10 -8.75 6.43
CA ARG A 153 12.28 -8.11 5.12
C ARG A 153 13.39 -7.06 5.18
N LEU A 154 13.36 -6.14 6.15
CA LEU A 154 14.42 -5.15 6.32
C LEU A 154 15.80 -5.80 6.55
N VAL A 155 15.86 -6.86 7.36
CA VAL A 155 17.10 -7.64 7.57
C VAL A 155 17.58 -8.28 6.27
N SER A 156 16.68 -8.85 5.46
CA SER A 156 17.00 -9.45 4.16
C SER A 156 17.59 -8.44 3.17
N LEU A 157 17.27 -7.15 3.35
CA LEU A 157 17.80 -6.05 2.56
C LEU A 157 19.13 -5.51 3.11
N GLY A 158 19.64 -6.03 4.23
CA GLY A 158 20.92 -5.66 4.83
C GLY A 158 20.83 -4.78 6.09
N VAL A 159 19.63 -4.40 6.54
CA VAL A 159 19.48 -3.59 7.76
C VAL A 159 19.85 -4.43 8.98
N PRO A 160 20.71 -3.93 9.90
CA PRO A 160 21.00 -4.62 11.15
C PRO A 160 19.72 -4.92 11.94
N LEU A 161 19.59 -6.11 12.54
CA LEU A 161 18.38 -6.53 13.25
C LEU A 161 17.94 -5.53 14.33
N SER A 162 18.89 -4.97 15.08
CA SER A 162 18.62 -3.96 16.11
C SER A 162 17.96 -2.71 15.56
N ASP A 163 18.29 -2.32 14.33
CA ASP A 163 17.69 -1.17 13.64
C ASP A 163 16.41 -1.54 12.92
N ALA A 164 16.37 -2.71 12.27
CA ALA A 164 15.17 -3.24 11.64
C ALA A 164 14.02 -3.33 12.64
N ARG A 165 14.29 -3.67 13.92
CA ARG A 165 13.28 -3.66 14.99
C ARG A 165 12.77 -2.26 15.37
N LYS A 166 13.52 -1.20 15.09
CA LYS A 166 13.14 0.20 15.36
C LYS A 166 12.45 0.87 14.17
N TYR A 167 12.15 0.13 13.10
CA TYR A 167 11.57 0.70 11.88
C TYR A 167 10.26 1.46 12.14
N SER A 168 9.96 2.38 11.24
CA SER A 168 8.71 3.11 11.16
C SER A 168 8.17 3.04 9.73
N ILE A 169 6.95 3.52 9.53
CA ILE A 169 6.35 3.63 8.21
C ILE A 169 6.42 5.08 7.75
N ASN A 170 7.14 5.29 6.66
CA ASN A 170 7.11 6.51 5.88
C ASN A 170 6.04 6.38 4.78
N ASN A 171 5.47 7.50 4.34
CA ASN A 171 4.43 7.49 3.30
C ASN A 171 3.29 6.54 3.62
N CYS A 172 2.64 5.97 2.60
CA CYS A 172 1.62 4.96 2.79
C CYS A 172 2.13 3.73 3.57
N MET A 173 3.24 3.12 3.11
CA MET A 173 3.62 1.76 3.55
C MET A 173 5.13 1.50 3.58
N VAL A 174 5.93 2.53 3.34
CA VAL A 174 7.34 2.38 3.03
C VAL A 174 8.10 2.23 4.35
N PRO A 175 8.66 1.05 4.66
CA PRO A 175 9.40 0.89 5.89
C PRO A 175 10.68 1.73 5.84
N THR A 176 10.90 2.56 6.86
CA THR A 176 12.13 3.35 7.02
C THR A 176 12.74 3.12 8.40
N ILE A 177 14.02 3.49 8.57
CA ILE A 177 14.67 3.51 9.87
C ILE A 177 14.81 4.97 10.29
N PRO A 178 14.07 5.44 11.31
CA PRO A 178 14.16 6.82 11.79
C PRO A 178 15.60 7.25 12.05
N GLY A 179 15.97 8.44 11.57
CA GLY A 179 17.31 9.01 11.73
C GLY A 179 18.37 8.47 10.75
N LYS A 180 18.08 7.41 9.99
CA LYS A 180 19.01 6.84 9.01
C LYS A 180 18.67 7.27 7.59
N ASN A 181 19.72 7.43 6.77
CA ASN A 181 19.58 7.77 5.36
C ASN A 181 19.16 6.56 4.50
N LEU A 182 17.86 6.27 4.47
CA LEU A 182 17.25 5.36 3.51
C LEU A 182 16.65 6.22 2.38
N ASN A 183 17.45 6.58 1.37
CA ASN A 183 16.92 7.40 0.29
C ASN A 183 15.92 6.62 -0.57
N HIS A 184 14.69 7.10 -0.64
CA HIS A 184 13.73 6.70 -1.68
C HIS A 184 13.96 7.58 -2.91
N ARG A 185 14.84 7.17 -3.82
CA ARG A 185 15.20 7.98 -4.99
C ARG A 185 14.19 7.77 -6.13
N SER A 186 13.17 8.63 -6.16
CA SER A 186 12.09 8.66 -7.18
C SER A 186 11.05 7.53 -7.07
N ALA A 187 10.22 7.57 -6.02
CA ALA A 187 9.14 6.57 -5.81
C ALA A 187 7.92 6.75 -6.73
N TRP A 188 7.73 7.92 -7.35
CA TRP A 188 6.41 8.29 -7.90
C TRP A 188 6.31 8.22 -9.44
N ALA A 189 7.44 8.13 -10.15
CA ALA A 189 7.48 8.06 -11.62
C ALA A 189 7.69 6.64 -12.17
N ASN A 190 7.85 5.63 -11.30
CA ASN A 190 8.31 4.30 -11.68
C ASN A 190 7.25 3.22 -11.39
N ALA A 191 6.19 3.20 -12.20
CA ALA A 191 5.15 2.18 -12.09
C ALA A 191 5.12 1.25 -13.32
N VAL A 192 4.87 -0.03 -13.09
CA VAL A 192 4.70 -1.03 -14.17
C VAL A 192 3.29 -1.63 -14.11
N PRO A 193 2.39 -1.29 -15.06
CA PRO A 193 1.06 -1.89 -15.16
C PRO A 193 1.14 -3.29 -15.78
N LEU A 194 1.18 -4.34 -14.95
CA LEU A 194 1.27 -5.73 -15.41
C LEU A 194 0.13 -6.11 -16.38
N PRO A 195 -1.15 -5.74 -16.16
CA PRO A 195 -2.24 -6.11 -17.07
C PRO A 195 -2.06 -5.57 -18.48
N LYS A 196 -1.49 -4.36 -18.61
CA LYS A 196 -1.18 -3.77 -19.93
C LYS A 196 -0.10 -4.57 -20.66
N LEU A 197 0.93 -5.02 -19.95
CA LEU A 197 1.98 -5.84 -20.56
C LEU A 197 1.45 -7.20 -21.02
N LEU A 198 0.56 -7.82 -20.24
CA LEU A 198 -0.11 -9.06 -20.65
C LEU A 198 -0.95 -8.85 -21.91
N TYR A 199 -1.72 -7.76 -21.97
CA TYR A 199 -2.47 -7.40 -23.18
C TYR A 199 -1.55 -7.22 -24.40
N GLU A 200 -0.45 -6.47 -24.27
CA GLU A 200 0.52 -6.29 -25.36
C GLU A 200 1.08 -7.63 -25.89
N VAL A 201 1.33 -8.61 -25.01
CA VAL A 201 1.80 -9.95 -25.40
C VAL A 201 0.71 -10.74 -26.13
N LEU A 202 -0.51 -10.74 -25.60
CA LEU A 202 -1.65 -11.45 -26.20
C LEU A 202 -1.95 -10.95 -27.61
N ILE A 203 -1.99 -9.63 -27.81
CA ILE A 203 -2.33 -9.06 -29.12
C ILE A 203 -1.22 -9.27 -30.16
N SER A 204 0.04 -9.31 -29.73
CA SER A 204 1.18 -9.42 -30.65
C SER A 204 1.46 -10.84 -31.10
N LYS A 205 1.37 -11.82 -30.19
CA LYS A 205 1.76 -13.22 -30.46
C LYS A 205 0.91 -14.26 -29.72
N GLY A 206 -0.26 -13.88 -29.18
CA GLY A 206 -1.07 -14.76 -28.35
C GLY A 206 -1.45 -16.07 -29.05
N GLU A 207 -1.78 -16.04 -30.35
CA GLU A 207 -2.15 -17.21 -31.15
C GLU A 207 -0.97 -18.18 -31.40
N GLU A 208 0.28 -17.78 -31.14
CA GLU A 208 1.47 -18.61 -31.33
C GLU A 208 1.75 -19.54 -30.14
N PHE A 209 1.15 -19.27 -28.97
CA PHE A 209 1.40 -20.03 -27.75
C PHE A 209 0.55 -21.30 -27.68
N ASN A 210 1.19 -22.42 -27.32
CA ASN A 210 0.57 -23.73 -27.21
C ASN A 210 0.28 -24.14 -25.76
N SER A 211 0.79 -23.38 -24.79
CA SER A 211 0.61 -23.62 -23.36
C SER A 211 0.51 -22.33 -22.56
N ILE A 212 0.01 -22.42 -21.33
CA ILE A 212 -0.02 -21.27 -20.42
C ILE A 212 1.40 -20.89 -19.99
N GLU A 213 2.30 -21.85 -19.87
CA GLU A 213 3.70 -21.66 -19.49
C GLU A 213 4.43 -20.79 -20.51
N GLU A 214 4.26 -21.06 -21.81
CA GLU A 214 4.84 -20.24 -22.90
C GLU A 214 4.33 -18.79 -22.84
N LEU A 215 3.05 -18.59 -22.55
CA LEU A 215 2.47 -17.26 -22.39
C LEU A 215 3.04 -16.52 -21.18
N ILE A 216 3.17 -17.20 -20.03
CA ILE A 216 3.77 -16.63 -18.82
C ILE A 216 5.24 -16.25 -19.09
N ASP A 217 6.01 -17.11 -19.75
CA ASP A 217 7.39 -16.83 -20.13
C ASP A 217 7.51 -15.58 -21.00
N ALA A 218 6.67 -15.48 -22.04
CA ALA A 218 6.63 -14.31 -22.90
C ALA A 218 6.21 -13.03 -22.17
N PHE A 219 5.27 -13.14 -21.23
CA PHE A 219 4.86 -12.02 -20.37
C PHE A 219 6.01 -11.55 -19.46
N ILE A 220 6.73 -12.48 -18.82
CA ILE A 220 7.87 -12.15 -17.96
C ILE A 220 9.03 -11.56 -18.78
N GLU A 221 9.29 -12.05 -20.00
CA GLU A 221 10.27 -11.45 -20.91
C GLU A 221 9.91 -10.00 -21.25
N LYS A 222 8.63 -9.75 -21.57
CA LYS A 222 8.11 -8.41 -21.85
C LYS A 222 8.27 -7.49 -20.63
N TYR A 223 7.97 -7.99 -19.43
CA TYR A 223 8.20 -7.28 -18.18
C TYR A 223 9.68 -6.93 -18.01
N ALA A 224 10.59 -7.90 -18.21
CA ALA A 224 12.03 -7.72 -18.07
C ALA A 224 12.58 -6.61 -19.00
N ILE A 225 12.05 -6.51 -20.23
CA ILE A 225 12.41 -5.42 -21.15
C ILE A 225 11.88 -4.08 -20.65
N ARG A 226 10.64 -4.03 -20.14
CA ARG A 226 10.01 -2.80 -19.65
C ARG A 226 10.74 -2.24 -18.43
N ILE A 227 11.05 -3.10 -17.46
CA ILE A 227 11.69 -2.69 -16.20
C ILE A 227 13.10 -2.14 -16.44
N ARG A 228 13.89 -2.75 -17.34
CA ARG A 228 15.22 -2.25 -17.71
C ARG A 228 15.17 -0.83 -18.28
N LYS A 229 14.20 -0.54 -19.16
CA LYS A 229 14.01 0.80 -19.73
C LYS A 229 13.58 1.80 -18.66
N LEU A 230 12.66 1.40 -17.78
CA LEU A 230 12.20 2.26 -16.69
C LEU A 230 13.35 2.63 -15.78
N VAL A 231 14.08 1.65 -15.23
CA VAL A 231 15.21 1.88 -14.32
C VAL A 231 16.29 2.73 -14.95
N PHE A 232 16.55 2.59 -16.26
CA PHE A 232 17.48 3.46 -16.97
C PHE A 232 17.07 4.94 -16.91
N LEU A 233 15.80 5.26 -17.21
CA LEU A 233 15.26 6.61 -17.11
C LEU A 233 15.32 7.13 -15.67
N SER A 234 14.96 6.28 -14.71
CA SER A 234 14.99 6.62 -13.30
C SER A 234 16.43 6.95 -12.86
N ASN A 235 17.44 6.20 -13.31
CA ASN A 235 18.84 6.43 -12.97
C ASN A 235 19.36 7.76 -13.52
N ILE A 236 18.89 8.17 -14.71
CA ILE A 236 19.19 9.51 -15.26
C ILE A 236 18.61 10.60 -14.35
N ALA A 237 17.32 10.48 -13.97
CA ALA A 237 16.67 11.45 -13.09
C ALA A 237 17.42 11.60 -11.75
N ASP A 238 17.84 10.49 -11.14
CA ASP A 238 18.60 10.54 -9.89
C ASP A 238 19.97 11.17 -10.05
N SER A 239 20.65 10.94 -11.17
CA SER A 239 21.93 11.60 -11.46
C SER A 239 21.77 13.11 -11.55
N LEU A 240 20.68 13.59 -12.15
CA LEU A 240 20.36 15.02 -12.20
C LEU A 240 20.02 15.58 -10.81
N TYR A 241 19.22 14.84 -10.04
CA TYR A 241 18.88 15.24 -8.68
C TYR A 241 20.10 15.33 -7.75
N ARG A 242 21.05 14.39 -7.86
CA ARG A 242 22.34 14.43 -7.15
C ARG A 242 23.13 15.69 -7.47
N GLN A 243 23.14 16.10 -8.74
CA GLN A 243 23.92 17.24 -9.19
C GLN A 243 23.29 18.60 -8.83
N TYR A 244 21.96 18.71 -8.94
CA TYR A 244 21.28 20.01 -8.93
C TYR A 244 20.38 20.26 -7.73
N VAL A 245 20.07 19.23 -6.91
CA VAL A 245 19.11 19.36 -5.80
C VAL A 245 19.68 18.74 -4.52
N PRO A 246 20.79 19.26 -3.99
CA PRO A 246 21.29 18.87 -2.66
C PRO A 246 20.30 19.26 -1.57
N ARG A 247 20.39 18.59 -0.41
CA ARG A 247 19.47 18.72 0.73
C ARG A 247 20.27 18.89 2.03
N PRO A 248 20.87 20.08 2.25
CA PRO A 248 21.80 20.30 3.35
C PRO A 248 21.14 20.20 4.74
N PHE A 249 19.92 20.69 4.94
CA PHE A 249 19.22 20.61 6.22
C PHE A 249 18.85 19.17 6.57
N LEU A 250 18.27 18.43 5.61
CA LEU A 250 17.95 17.02 5.78
C LEU A 250 19.21 16.19 6.05
N SER A 251 20.30 16.48 5.34
CA SER A 251 21.61 15.89 5.63
C SER A 251 22.04 16.17 7.08
N ALA A 252 21.90 17.41 7.56
CA ALA A 252 22.30 17.79 8.90
C ALA A 252 21.50 17.12 10.05
N VAL A 253 20.31 16.60 9.77
CA VAL A 253 19.45 15.94 10.78
C VAL A 253 19.40 14.41 10.64
N LEU A 254 20.18 13.83 9.74
CA LEU A 254 20.31 12.39 9.56
C LEU A 254 21.71 11.93 10.01
N ASP A 255 21.73 10.80 10.71
CA ASP A 255 22.94 10.17 11.23
C ASP A 255 23.99 9.98 10.12
N ASP A 256 25.26 10.05 10.51
CA ASP A 256 26.45 9.84 9.67
C ASP A 256 26.70 10.90 8.58
N SER A 257 25.71 11.71 8.18
CA SER A 257 25.88 12.68 7.08
C SER A 257 26.94 13.75 7.40
N ILE A 258 26.94 14.24 8.64
CA ILE A 258 27.89 15.27 9.10
C ILE A 258 29.30 14.68 9.16
N GLU A 259 29.46 13.51 9.76
CA GLU A 259 30.75 12.80 9.88
C GLU A 259 31.31 12.43 8.51
N ARG A 260 30.44 12.07 7.56
CA ARG A 260 30.82 11.78 6.17
C ARG A 260 31.14 13.04 5.37
N ALA A 261 30.70 14.22 5.81
CA ALA A 261 30.71 15.45 5.03
C ALA A 261 30.08 15.27 3.62
N GLN A 262 29.00 14.49 3.55
CA GLN A 262 28.33 14.12 2.31
C GLN A 262 26.84 14.43 2.39
N ASP A 263 26.31 15.02 1.32
CA ASP A 263 24.87 15.13 1.12
C ASP A 263 24.23 13.73 1.11
N ILE A 264 23.00 13.62 1.62
CA ILE A 264 22.30 12.33 1.64
C ILE A 264 22.23 11.66 0.28
N ARG A 265 22.23 12.42 -0.83
CA ARG A 265 22.15 11.86 -2.18
C ARG A 265 23.45 11.21 -2.65
N GLU A 266 24.53 11.28 -1.89
CA GLU A 266 25.80 10.66 -2.25
C GLU A 266 26.01 9.28 -1.63
N TRP A 267 25.17 8.89 -0.66
CA TRP A 267 25.32 7.62 0.04
C TRP A 267 23.97 7.08 0.53
N ASN A 268 23.96 5.87 1.07
CA ASN A 268 22.81 5.27 1.76
C ASN A 268 23.28 4.45 2.95
N TYR A 269 22.47 4.40 4.00
CA TYR A 269 22.72 3.58 5.18
C TYR A 269 22.71 2.07 4.87
N ASN A 270 21.88 1.67 3.91
CA ASN A 270 21.70 0.28 3.47
C ASN A 270 21.69 0.24 1.92
N PRO A 271 21.84 -0.92 1.22
CA PRO A 271 21.78 -0.96 -0.23
C PRO A 271 20.55 -0.19 -0.75
N ASP A 272 20.80 0.73 -1.68
CA ASP A 272 19.83 1.71 -2.17
C ASP A 272 18.50 1.04 -2.52
N TYR A 273 17.46 1.45 -1.79
CA TYR A 273 16.12 0.90 -1.88
C TYR A 273 15.33 1.77 -2.87
N ARG A 274 15.38 1.37 -4.14
CA ARG A 274 14.62 2.05 -5.18
C ARG A 274 13.34 1.31 -5.50
N ASP A 275 12.23 1.94 -5.12
CA ASP A 275 10.89 1.42 -5.28
C ASP A 275 10.41 1.50 -6.73
N VAL A 276 10.13 0.33 -7.31
CA VAL A 276 9.32 0.24 -8.53
C VAL A 276 7.95 -0.30 -8.19
N VAL A 277 6.93 0.54 -8.39
CA VAL A 277 5.55 0.21 -8.07
C VAL A 277 5.02 -0.82 -9.07
N ILE A 278 4.60 -1.98 -8.57
CA ILE A 278 3.98 -3.04 -9.37
C ILE A 278 2.47 -2.96 -9.23
N LEU A 279 1.76 -2.94 -10.37
CA LEU A 279 0.31 -2.74 -10.41
C LEU A 279 -0.39 -3.91 -11.12
N GLY A 280 -1.52 -4.34 -10.57
CA GLY A 280 -2.44 -5.28 -11.23
C GLY A 280 -1.96 -6.73 -11.23
N LEU A 281 -1.20 -7.17 -10.21
CA LEU A 281 -0.78 -8.56 -10.03
C LEU A 281 -1.97 -9.52 -10.11
N ASN A 282 -3.02 -9.28 -9.33
CA ASN A 282 -4.15 -10.20 -9.25
C ASN A 282 -5.09 -10.11 -10.45
N ASN A 283 -5.10 -8.98 -11.18
CA ASN A 283 -5.74 -8.94 -12.51
C ASN A 283 -5.01 -9.86 -13.50
N VAL A 284 -3.67 -9.90 -13.46
CA VAL A 284 -2.87 -10.82 -14.28
C VAL A 284 -3.08 -12.27 -13.84
N ALA A 285 -3.09 -12.56 -12.53
CA ALA A 285 -3.36 -13.89 -12.03
C ALA A 285 -4.74 -14.41 -12.47
N ASP A 286 -5.79 -13.62 -12.29
CA ASP A 286 -7.14 -13.96 -12.74
C ASP A 286 -7.22 -14.11 -14.28
N SER A 287 -6.48 -13.29 -15.02
CA SER A 287 -6.44 -13.35 -16.49
C SER A 287 -5.78 -14.64 -16.98
N LEU A 288 -4.64 -14.98 -16.40
CA LEU A 288 -3.90 -16.20 -16.72
C LEU A 288 -4.68 -17.45 -16.29
N ALA A 289 -5.36 -17.41 -15.14
CA ALA A 289 -6.25 -18.48 -14.70
C ALA A 289 -7.41 -18.71 -15.68
N ALA A 290 -8.05 -17.64 -16.15
CA ALA A 290 -9.11 -17.70 -17.15
C ALA A 290 -8.61 -18.27 -18.49
N ILE A 291 -7.45 -17.80 -18.97
CA ILE A 291 -6.83 -18.32 -20.21
C ILE A 291 -6.49 -19.80 -20.06
N LYS A 292 -5.80 -20.18 -18.98
CA LYS A 292 -5.41 -21.56 -18.70
C LYS A 292 -6.62 -22.49 -18.75
N LYS A 293 -7.70 -22.10 -18.05
CA LYS A 293 -8.91 -22.90 -17.95
C LYS A 293 -9.68 -22.96 -19.26
N LEU A 294 -10.00 -21.81 -19.85
CA LEU A 294 -10.96 -21.73 -20.96
C LEU A 294 -10.33 -22.01 -22.33
N VAL A 295 -9.05 -21.68 -22.51
CA VAL A 295 -8.35 -21.81 -23.79
C VAL A 295 -7.54 -23.10 -23.86
N PHE A 296 -6.70 -23.36 -22.85
CA PHE A 296 -5.76 -24.48 -22.91
C PHE A 296 -6.33 -25.79 -22.37
N GLU A 297 -7.06 -25.76 -21.23
CA GLU A 297 -7.61 -26.95 -20.59
C GLU A 297 -8.97 -27.37 -21.17
N GLU A 298 -10.00 -26.54 -21.02
CA GLU A 298 -11.39 -26.85 -21.43
C GLU A 298 -11.64 -26.59 -22.93
N LYS A 299 -10.78 -25.81 -23.59
CA LYS A 299 -10.90 -25.44 -25.02
C LYS A 299 -12.27 -24.90 -25.43
N ARG A 300 -12.96 -24.21 -24.51
CA ARG A 300 -14.26 -23.57 -24.74
C ARG A 300 -14.16 -22.30 -25.56
N VAL A 301 -12.99 -21.65 -25.52
CA VAL A 301 -12.70 -20.41 -26.23
C VAL A 301 -11.36 -20.57 -26.93
N SER A 302 -11.29 -20.32 -28.24
CA SER A 302 -9.99 -20.26 -28.91
C SER A 302 -9.24 -18.97 -28.54
N MET A 303 -7.91 -19.00 -28.54
CA MET A 303 -7.09 -17.81 -28.28
C MET A 303 -7.46 -16.64 -29.22
N LYS A 304 -7.74 -16.96 -30.49
CA LYS A 304 -8.20 -16.00 -31.49
C LYS A 304 -9.53 -15.32 -31.10
N GLN A 305 -10.51 -16.08 -30.63
CA GLN A 305 -11.78 -15.53 -30.15
C GLN A 305 -11.59 -14.64 -28.92
N LEU A 306 -10.75 -15.06 -27.98
CA LEU A 306 -10.43 -14.25 -26.80
C LEU A 306 -9.76 -12.93 -27.21
N ILE A 307 -8.74 -12.96 -28.07
CA ILE A 307 -8.08 -11.75 -28.58
C ILE A 307 -9.07 -10.82 -29.29
N ALA A 308 -9.98 -11.37 -30.10
CA ALA A 308 -11.02 -10.60 -30.75
C ALA A 308 -11.98 -9.95 -29.73
N ALA A 309 -12.37 -10.68 -28.68
CA ALA A 309 -13.19 -10.16 -27.60
C ALA A 309 -12.50 -9.00 -26.86
N LEU A 310 -11.21 -9.14 -26.55
CA LEU A 310 -10.44 -8.08 -25.88
C LEU A 310 -10.33 -6.81 -26.75
N LYS A 311 -10.04 -6.96 -28.05
CA LYS A 311 -9.95 -5.83 -29.00
C LYS A 311 -11.28 -5.07 -29.14
N ASN A 312 -12.42 -5.78 -29.05
CA ASN A 312 -13.75 -5.18 -29.08
C ASN A 312 -14.28 -4.79 -27.69
N ASN A 313 -13.42 -4.78 -26.67
CA ASN A 313 -13.83 -4.46 -25.29
C ASN A 313 -15.06 -5.26 -24.81
N TRP A 314 -15.12 -6.53 -25.21
CA TRP A 314 -16.21 -7.49 -24.97
C TRP A 314 -17.52 -7.26 -25.71
N GLU A 315 -17.65 -6.22 -26.53
CA GLU A 315 -18.85 -5.95 -27.32
C GLU A 315 -19.08 -7.06 -28.36
N GLY A 316 -20.23 -7.74 -28.29
CA GLY A 316 -20.54 -8.90 -29.13
C GLY A 316 -19.85 -10.19 -28.69
N TYR A 317 -19.16 -10.19 -27.54
CA TYR A 317 -18.48 -11.34 -26.94
C TYR A 317 -18.86 -11.50 -25.46
N GLU A 318 -20.09 -11.13 -25.09
CA GLU A 318 -20.59 -11.13 -23.71
C GLU A 318 -20.54 -12.52 -23.06
N ASP A 319 -20.79 -13.58 -23.84
CA ASP A 319 -20.70 -14.96 -23.36
C ASP A 319 -19.27 -15.35 -22.99
N ILE A 320 -18.27 -14.91 -23.78
CA ILE A 320 -16.85 -15.14 -23.47
C ILE A 320 -16.47 -14.36 -22.22
N ARG A 321 -16.89 -13.10 -22.11
CA ARG A 321 -16.65 -12.29 -20.93
C ARG A 321 -17.22 -12.95 -19.67
N LYS A 322 -18.45 -13.48 -19.76
CA LYS A 322 -19.11 -14.18 -18.65
C LYS A 322 -18.30 -15.41 -18.21
N MET A 323 -17.86 -16.25 -19.15
CA MET A 323 -16.99 -17.39 -18.84
C MET A 323 -15.69 -16.94 -18.15
N CYS A 324 -15.07 -15.86 -18.62
CA CYS A 324 -13.88 -15.30 -17.99
C CYS A 324 -14.14 -14.78 -16.57
N LEU A 325 -15.30 -14.18 -16.30
CA LEU A 325 -15.70 -13.73 -14.96
C LEU A 325 -15.98 -14.90 -14.01
N GLU A 326 -16.49 -16.02 -14.53
CA GLU A 326 -16.78 -17.25 -13.77
C GLU A 326 -15.55 -18.15 -13.56
N ALA A 327 -14.45 -17.90 -14.26
CA ALA A 327 -13.19 -18.60 -14.04
C ALA A 327 -12.64 -18.35 -12.62
N PRO A 328 -11.80 -19.25 -12.05
CA PRO A 328 -11.23 -19.09 -10.71
C PRO A 328 -10.62 -17.71 -10.46
N LYS A 329 -10.91 -17.11 -9.30
CA LYS A 329 -10.50 -15.75 -8.92
C LYS A 329 -9.70 -15.74 -7.63
N PHE A 330 -8.61 -14.97 -7.60
CA PHE A 330 -7.79 -14.75 -6.41
C PHE A 330 -8.63 -14.19 -5.26
N GLY A 331 -8.31 -14.59 -4.02
CA GLY A 331 -9.03 -14.13 -2.82
C GLY A 331 -10.08 -15.12 -2.30
N ASN A 332 -10.11 -16.34 -2.84
CA ASN A 332 -11.12 -17.36 -2.52
C ASN A 332 -10.52 -18.66 -1.95
N ASP A 333 -9.28 -18.61 -1.44
CA ASP A 333 -8.50 -19.77 -1.01
C ASP A 333 -8.51 -20.88 -2.07
N ASP A 334 -8.14 -20.52 -3.31
CA ASP A 334 -8.16 -21.40 -4.48
C ASP A 334 -6.75 -21.50 -5.08
N ASP A 335 -6.10 -22.64 -4.83
CA ASP A 335 -4.72 -22.88 -5.26
C ASP A 335 -4.53 -22.78 -6.78
N TYR A 336 -5.58 -22.96 -7.59
CA TYR A 336 -5.50 -22.86 -9.03
C TYR A 336 -5.05 -21.46 -9.49
N VAL A 337 -5.57 -20.41 -8.87
CA VAL A 337 -5.27 -19.00 -9.20
C VAL A 337 -4.25 -18.39 -8.23
N ASP A 338 -4.28 -18.79 -6.96
CA ASP A 338 -3.34 -18.29 -5.94
C ASP A 338 -1.89 -18.69 -6.29
N SER A 339 -1.68 -19.90 -6.84
CA SER A 339 -0.35 -20.34 -7.28
C SER A 339 0.19 -19.55 -8.48
N ILE A 340 -0.69 -19.08 -9.37
CA ILE A 340 -0.33 -18.21 -10.50
C ILE A 340 0.09 -16.84 -9.99
N SER A 341 -0.67 -16.25 -9.05
CA SER A 341 -0.30 -14.96 -8.43
C SER A 341 1.08 -15.04 -7.78
N ARG A 342 1.32 -16.10 -6.98
CA ARG A 342 2.62 -16.37 -6.35
C ARG A 342 3.76 -16.46 -7.37
N GLU A 343 3.59 -17.26 -8.42
CA GLU A 343 4.64 -17.47 -9.41
C GLU A 343 4.94 -16.20 -10.22
N VAL A 344 3.91 -15.47 -10.63
CA VAL A 344 4.08 -14.18 -11.32
C VAL A 344 4.81 -13.18 -10.42
N ALA A 345 4.41 -13.04 -9.15
CA ALA A 345 5.05 -12.12 -8.21
C ALA A 345 6.53 -12.44 -8.01
N LYS A 346 6.86 -13.72 -7.84
CA LYS A 346 8.24 -14.21 -7.72
C LYS A 346 9.07 -13.87 -8.96
N ARG A 347 8.58 -14.20 -10.15
CA ARG A 347 9.33 -13.98 -11.41
C ARG A 347 9.49 -12.50 -11.74
N VAL A 348 8.45 -11.69 -11.50
CA VAL A 348 8.53 -10.23 -11.60
C VAL A 348 9.66 -9.71 -10.71
N THR A 349 9.69 -10.12 -9.44
CA THR A 349 10.71 -9.68 -8.48
C THR A 349 12.12 -10.08 -8.90
N GLN A 350 12.30 -11.32 -9.38
CA GLN A 350 13.59 -11.79 -9.89
C GLN A 350 14.08 -10.95 -11.08
N GLU A 351 13.20 -10.55 -12.00
CA GLU A 351 13.59 -9.68 -13.11
C GLU A 351 13.87 -8.24 -12.67
N THR A 352 13.11 -7.70 -11.70
CA THR A 352 13.36 -6.36 -11.13
C THR A 352 14.74 -6.28 -10.50
N MET A 353 15.10 -7.28 -9.68
CA MET A 353 16.36 -7.31 -8.93
C MET A 353 17.60 -7.48 -9.81
N LYS A 354 17.45 -7.85 -11.09
CA LYS A 354 18.56 -7.83 -12.07
C LYS A 354 18.93 -6.41 -12.48
N CYS A 355 18.01 -5.45 -12.35
CA CYS A 355 18.29 -4.04 -12.58
C CYS A 355 19.04 -3.43 -11.38
N LYS A 356 19.89 -2.43 -11.64
CA LYS A 356 20.70 -1.77 -10.63
C LYS A 356 20.46 -0.27 -10.57
N THR A 357 20.52 0.28 -9.37
CA THR A 357 20.52 1.73 -9.10
C THR A 357 21.82 2.38 -9.60
N ASN A 358 21.86 3.71 -9.62
CA ASN A 358 23.09 4.46 -9.92
C ASN A 358 24.18 4.34 -8.83
N LEU A 359 23.87 3.68 -7.70
CA LEU A 359 24.82 3.28 -6.65
C LEU A 359 25.22 1.79 -6.75
N GLY A 360 24.73 1.08 -7.77
CA GLY A 360 25.14 -0.30 -8.07
C GLY A 360 24.40 -1.39 -7.30
N THR A 361 23.39 -1.05 -6.51
CA THR A 361 22.58 -2.00 -5.73
C THR A 361 21.36 -2.46 -6.53
N PRO A 362 20.79 -3.65 -6.22
CA PRO A 362 19.56 -4.12 -6.87
C PRO A 362 18.38 -3.16 -6.68
N VAL A 363 17.53 -3.04 -7.70
CA VAL A 363 16.23 -2.37 -7.60
C VAL A 363 15.22 -3.33 -6.97
N ILE A 364 14.34 -2.82 -6.10
CA ILE A 364 13.38 -3.63 -5.34
C ILE A 364 11.96 -3.25 -5.77
N PRO A 365 11.06 -4.22 -6.07
CA PRO A 365 9.67 -3.90 -6.30
C PRO A 365 8.98 -3.42 -5.01
N ASP A 366 8.01 -2.53 -5.18
CA ASP A 366 7.24 -1.92 -4.11
C ASP A 366 5.73 -2.07 -4.37
N GLY A 367 4.98 -2.41 -3.32
CA GLY A 367 3.53 -2.47 -3.34
C GLY A 367 2.81 -1.22 -2.83
N THR A 368 3.50 -0.08 -2.69
CA THR A 368 2.97 1.23 -2.30
C THR A 368 2.29 1.92 -3.47
N VAL A 369 1.10 1.44 -3.81
CA VAL A 369 0.42 1.83 -5.07
C VAL A 369 -0.34 3.16 -5.01
N ALA A 370 -0.68 3.67 -3.82
CA ALA A 370 -1.59 4.81 -3.65
C ALA A 370 -2.83 4.67 -4.57
N SER A 371 -3.26 5.70 -5.30
CA SER A 371 -4.35 5.57 -6.29
C SER A 371 -3.86 5.23 -7.70
N ALA A 372 -2.61 4.80 -7.88
CA ALA A 372 -2.07 4.49 -9.21
C ALA A 372 -2.80 3.33 -9.92
N PHE A 373 -3.41 2.40 -9.18
CA PHE A 373 -4.25 1.33 -9.74
C PHE A 373 -5.45 1.88 -10.53
N TRP A 374 -5.96 3.06 -10.14
CA TRP A 374 -7.00 3.79 -10.86
C TRP A 374 -6.44 4.46 -12.11
N LEU A 375 -5.35 5.22 -11.97
CA LEU A 375 -4.72 5.96 -13.08
C LEU A 375 -4.33 5.03 -14.23
N TRP A 376 -3.64 3.93 -13.92
CA TRP A 376 -3.15 3.01 -14.93
C TRP A 376 -4.24 2.08 -15.47
N GLY A 377 -5.28 1.78 -14.69
CA GLY A 377 -6.45 1.04 -15.16
C GLY A 377 -7.19 1.78 -16.28
N ARG A 378 -7.33 3.11 -16.15
CA ARG A 378 -8.00 3.98 -17.13
C ARG A 378 -7.35 3.98 -18.52
N ILE A 379 -6.04 3.78 -18.59
CA ILE A 379 -5.28 3.73 -19.85
C ILE A 379 -4.89 2.30 -20.26
N CYS A 380 -5.49 1.31 -19.60
CA CYS A 380 -5.33 -0.10 -19.92
C CYS A 380 -6.56 -0.60 -20.69
N GLU A 381 -6.28 -1.41 -21.71
CA GLU A 381 -7.24 -2.09 -22.54
C GLU A 381 -7.98 -3.20 -21.76
N ALA A 382 -8.98 -3.84 -22.35
CA ALA A 382 -9.69 -4.96 -21.73
C ALA A 382 -8.72 -6.12 -21.40
N THR A 383 -8.94 -6.83 -20.29
CA THR A 383 -8.06 -7.95 -19.88
C THR A 383 -8.83 -9.24 -19.63
N PRO A 384 -8.20 -10.41 -19.88
CA PRO A 384 -8.87 -11.73 -19.85
C PRO A 384 -9.56 -12.10 -18.55
N ASP A 385 -9.30 -11.38 -17.46
CA ASP A 385 -10.00 -11.54 -16.18
C ASP A 385 -11.47 -11.06 -16.21
N GLY A 386 -11.92 -10.52 -17.35
CA GLY A 386 -13.28 -10.02 -17.60
C GLY A 386 -13.41 -8.51 -17.40
N ARG A 387 -12.32 -7.84 -17.04
CA ARG A 387 -12.24 -6.39 -16.88
C ARG A 387 -12.37 -5.69 -18.23
N LYS A 388 -13.18 -4.63 -18.29
CA LYS A 388 -13.33 -3.78 -19.48
C LYS A 388 -12.20 -2.76 -19.57
N ALA A 389 -11.92 -2.30 -20.78
CA ALA A 389 -10.98 -1.20 -21.01
C ALA A 389 -11.42 0.04 -20.20
N GLY A 390 -10.46 0.67 -19.55
CA GLY A 390 -10.69 1.85 -18.70
C GLY A 390 -11.11 1.56 -17.27
N GLU A 391 -11.53 0.33 -16.92
CA GLU A 391 -11.82 -0.04 -15.53
C GLU A 391 -10.51 -0.13 -14.71
N THR A 392 -10.62 0.16 -13.41
CA THR A 392 -9.48 0.14 -12.48
C THR A 392 -8.88 -1.27 -12.34
N PHE A 393 -7.61 -1.34 -11.94
CA PHE A 393 -7.04 -2.60 -11.46
C PHE A 393 -7.56 -2.94 -10.07
N HIS A 394 -7.20 -4.10 -9.53
CA HIS A 394 -7.35 -4.35 -8.10
C HIS A 394 -6.65 -3.25 -7.32
N ASP A 395 -7.23 -2.90 -6.19
CA ASP A 395 -6.64 -1.93 -5.30
C ASP A 395 -5.53 -2.57 -4.47
N GLY A 396 -4.71 -1.73 -3.83
CA GLY A 396 -3.52 -2.21 -3.16
C GLY A 396 -2.54 -2.89 -4.11
N SER A 397 -1.68 -3.73 -3.55
CA SER A 397 -0.71 -4.52 -4.29
C SER A 397 -0.93 -6.02 -4.16
N ILE A 398 -1.87 -6.43 -3.31
CA ILE A 398 -2.25 -7.84 -3.15
C ILE A 398 -3.75 -8.09 -2.90
N SER A 399 -4.59 -7.06 -2.81
CA SER A 399 -6.03 -7.27 -2.62
C SER A 399 -6.65 -8.07 -3.78
N PRO A 400 -7.71 -8.85 -3.54
CA PRO A 400 -8.55 -9.39 -4.61
C PRO A 400 -9.06 -8.27 -5.53
N VAL A 401 -9.37 -8.59 -6.78
CA VAL A 401 -10.10 -7.65 -7.64
C VAL A 401 -11.50 -7.44 -7.05
N GLY A 402 -11.93 -6.19 -6.92
CA GLY A 402 -13.18 -5.84 -6.24
C GLY A 402 -14.38 -6.65 -6.74
N GLY A 403 -15.10 -7.25 -5.80
CA GLY A 403 -16.30 -8.04 -6.07
C GLY A 403 -16.02 -9.43 -6.63
N ARG A 404 -14.80 -9.97 -6.50
CA ARG A 404 -14.44 -11.33 -6.95
C ARG A 404 -14.13 -12.31 -5.82
N ASP A 405 -13.98 -11.80 -4.61
CA ASP A 405 -13.82 -12.55 -3.38
C ASP A 405 -15.19 -12.85 -2.75
N HIS A 406 -15.58 -14.12 -2.76
CA HIS A 406 -16.93 -14.57 -2.38
C HIS A 406 -16.94 -15.57 -1.22
N LYS A 407 -15.77 -16.01 -0.73
CA LYS A 407 -15.64 -16.97 0.38
C LYS A 407 -15.33 -16.33 1.74
N GLY A 408 -15.52 -15.01 1.85
CA GLY A 408 -15.35 -14.26 3.11
C GLY A 408 -13.91 -13.84 3.42
N PRO A 409 -13.72 -13.01 4.46
CA PRO A 409 -12.45 -12.33 4.74
C PRO A 409 -11.31 -13.30 5.10
N THR A 410 -11.61 -14.42 5.77
CA THR A 410 -10.60 -15.44 6.09
C THR A 410 -10.05 -16.13 4.84
N ALA A 411 -10.89 -16.37 3.82
CA ALA A 411 -10.42 -16.93 2.55
C ALA A 411 -9.51 -15.94 1.81
N VAL A 412 -9.82 -14.63 1.89
CA VAL A 412 -8.94 -13.57 1.38
C VAL A 412 -7.59 -13.60 2.08
N LEU A 413 -7.55 -13.67 3.42
CA LEU A 413 -6.28 -13.77 4.16
C LEU A 413 -5.46 -14.98 3.71
N LYS A 414 -6.10 -16.14 3.52
CA LYS A 414 -5.40 -17.36 3.06
C LYS A 414 -4.88 -17.26 1.62
N SER A 415 -5.62 -16.66 0.69
CA SER A 415 -5.11 -16.42 -0.66
C SER A 415 -3.93 -15.45 -0.64
N VAL A 416 -4.04 -14.36 0.13
CA VAL A 416 -2.99 -13.35 0.28
C VAL A 416 -1.73 -13.95 0.90
N SER A 417 -1.86 -14.81 1.92
CA SER A 417 -0.70 -15.43 2.58
C SER A 417 0.09 -16.41 1.70
N LYS A 418 -0.49 -16.89 0.59
CA LYS A 418 0.21 -17.73 -0.39
C LYS A 418 1.19 -16.93 -1.26
N VAL A 419 1.11 -15.59 -1.27
CA VAL A 419 2.06 -14.72 -1.96
C VAL A 419 3.01 -14.14 -0.92
N ASP A 420 4.21 -14.73 -0.82
CA ASP A 420 5.17 -14.41 0.23
C ASP A 420 5.87 -13.05 0.00
N PRO A 421 5.63 -12.04 0.87
CA PRO A 421 6.24 -10.71 0.75
C PRO A 421 7.76 -10.69 0.97
N LEU A 422 8.39 -11.76 1.47
CA LEU A 422 9.85 -11.89 1.54
C LEU A 422 10.45 -12.30 0.19
N ILE A 423 9.66 -12.95 -0.67
CA ILE A 423 10.06 -13.36 -2.02
C ILE A 423 9.62 -12.32 -3.06
N SER A 424 8.47 -11.67 -2.84
CA SER A 424 7.94 -10.61 -3.70
C SER A 424 8.32 -9.21 -3.19
N TRP A 425 7.32 -8.44 -2.76
CA TRP A 425 7.43 -7.07 -2.31
C TRP A 425 6.55 -6.81 -1.08
N ASN A 426 6.66 -5.62 -0.48
CA ASN A 426 5.77 -5.19 0.59
C ASN A 426 4.33 -5.11 0.07
N HIS A 427 3.39 -5.78 0.73
CA HIS A 427 2.01 -5.85 0.24
C HIS A 427 1.06 -4.85 0.91
N LEU A 428 0.06 -4.39 0.16
CA LEU A 428 -1.08 -3.59 0.62
C LEU A 428 -2.35 -4.42 0.48
N LEU A 429 -2.98 -4.75 1.61
CA LEU A 429 -4.29 -5.38 1.65
C LEU A 429 -5.33 -4.41 2.20
N ASN A 430 -6.36 -4.13 1.41
CA ASN A 430 -7.57 -3.44 1.85
C ASN A 430 -8.67 -4.44 2.19
N GLN A 431 -9.41 -4.14 3.25
CA GLN A 431 -10.61 -4.86 3.63
C GLN A 431 -11.70 -3.86 4.02
N ASN A 432 -12.95 -4.19 3.71
CA ASN A 432 -14.09 -3.34 4.08
C ASN A 432 -14.98 -4.09 5.07
N PHE A 433 -15.36 -3.44 6.16
CA PHE A 433 -16.29 -3.97 7.17
C PHE A 433 -17.36 -2.93 7.48
N MET A 434 -18.52 -3.39 7.96
CA MET A 434 -19.51 -2.48 8.58
C MET A 434 -19.17 -2.24 10.06
N PRO A 435 -19.47 -1.05 10.62
CA PRO A 435 -19.19 -0.72 12.03
C PRO A 435 -19.67 -1.78 13.03
N GLN A 436 -20.86 -2.35 12.81
CA GLN A 436 -21.47 -3.39 13.66
C GLN A 436 -20.60 -4.66 13.84
N TYR A 437 -19.67 -4.93 12.93
CA TYR A 437 -18.74 -6.07 13.04
C TYR A 437 -17.50 -5.75 13.90
N LEU A 438 -17.39 -4.53 14.43
CA LEU A 438 -16.29 -4.10 15.28
C LEU A 438 -16.77 -3.74 16.71
N GLU A 439 -18.04 -4.01 17.03
CA GLU A 439 -18.66 -3.65 18.31
C GLU A 439 -19.09 -4.89 19.12
N GLY A 440 -19.19 -4.75 20.44
CA GLY A 440 -19.68 -5.80 21.33
C GLY A 440 -18.90 -7.12 21.21
N HIS A 441 -19.59 -8.24 21.07
CA HIS A 441 -18.98 -9.56 20.84
C HIS A 441 -18.13 -9.60 19.56
N ASN A 442 -18.55 -8.88 18.51
CA ASN A 442 -17.85 -8.89 17.22
C ASN A 442 -16.47 -8.22 17.31
N ALA A 443 -16.26 -7.30 18.24
CA ALA A 443 -14.94 -6.70 18.49
C ALA A 443 -13.88 -7.77 18.83
N GLU A 444 -14.24 -8.78 19.62
CA GLU A 444 -13.33 -9.88 19.97
C GLU A 444 -13.10 -10.82 18.77
N VAL A 445 -14.12 -11.06 17.94
CA VAL A 445 -13.98 -11.80 16.68
C VAL A 445 -13.05 -11.06 15.72
N PHE A 446 -13.18 -9.73 15.61
CA PHE A 446 -12.30 -8.90 14.82
C PHE A 446 -10.85 -8.90 15.35
N ALA A 447 -10.67 -8.90 16.68
CA ALA A 447 -9.34 -9.06 17.27
C ALA A 447 -8.70 -10.42 16.90
N GLN A 448 -9.48 -11.50 16.88
CA GLN A 448 -9.02 -12.82 16.42
C GLN A 448 -8.71 -12.84 14.92
N TYR A 449 -9.50 -12.12 14.11
CA TYR A 449 -9.23 -11.92 12.69
C TYR A 449 -7.88 -11.21 12.47
N LEU A 450 -7.59 -10.15 13.22
CA LEU A 450 -6.28 -9.47 13.19
C LEU A 450 -5.13 -10.41 13.63
N ARG A 451 -5.33 -11.23 14.67
CA ARG A 451 -4.34 -12.26 15.07
C ARG A 451 -4.09 -13.25 13.93
N THR A 452 -5.15 -13.72 13.28
CA THR A 452 -5.06 -14.63 12.14
C THR A 452 -4.30 -13.99 10.97
N TRP A 453 -4.56 -12.72 10.66
CA TRP A 453 -3.80 -11.95 9.67
C TRP A 453 -2.30 -11.92 10.00
N ALA A 454 -1.95 -11.65 11.26
CA ALA A 454 -0.57 -11.58 11.70
C ALA A 454 0.12 -12.95 11.64
N ASP A 455 -0.54 -14.01 12.08
CA ASP A 455 -0.01 -15.38 12.12
C ASP A 455 0.13 -16.02 10.73
N LEU A 456 -0.70 -15.60 9.78
CA LEU A 456 -0.57 -15.97 8.36
C LEU A 456 0.61 -15.26 7.66
N GLY A 457 1.38 -14.42 8.35
CA GLY A 457 2.54 -13.76 7.78
C GLY A 457 2.19 -12.71 6.72
N ILE A 458 1.02 -12.09 6.83
CA ILE A 458 0.61 -11.04 5.89
C ILE A 458 1.25 -9.72 6.31
N HIS A 459 1.80 -9.00 5.33
CA HIS A 459 2.65 -7.82 5.54
C HIS A 459 1.94 -6.64 6.23
N HIS A 460 0.77 -6.26 5.72
CA HIS A 460 0.01 -5.08 6.13
C HIS A 460 -1.48 -5.30 5.85
N ILE A 461 -2.36 -4.70 6.66
CA ILE A 461 -3.80 -4.66 6.46
C ILE A 461 -4.38 -3.33 6.94
N GLN A 462 -5.38 -2.83 6.21
CA GLN A 462 -6.12 -1.62 6.58
C GLN A 462 -7.58 -1.72 6.19
N PHE A 463 -8.41 -0.87 6.81
CA PHE A 463 -9.86 -1.02 6.78
C PHE A 463 -10.56 0.26 6.31
N SER A 464 -11.60 0.10 5.49
CA SER A 464 -12.71 1.06 5.47
C SER A 464 -13.85 0.49 6.31
N VAL A 465 -14.40 1.31 7.21
CA VAL A 465 -15.47 0.90 8.13
C VAL A 465 -16.75 1.64 7.76
N VAL A 466 -17.31 1.29 6.59
CA VAL A 466 -18.44 1.99 5.96
C VAL A 466 -19.24 1.01 5.08
N GLY A 467 -20.57 1.16 5.09
CA GLY A 467 -21.47 0.36 4.26
C GLY A 467 -21.57 0.86 2.82
N ARG A 468 -21.85 -0.07 1.89
CA ARG A 468 -22.06 0.24 0.47
C ARG A 468 -23.16 1.27 0.24
N GLU A 469 -24.30 1.12 0.93
CA GLU A 469 -25.44 2.02 0.82
C GLU A 469 -25.06 3.46 1.19
N THR A 470 -24.26 3.64 2.25
CA THR A 470 -23.77 4.96 2.67
C THR A 470 -22.89 5.59 1.60
N LEU A 471 -22.01 4.81 0.95
CA LEU A 471 -21.16 5.31 -0.13
C LEU A 471 -21.98 5.69 -1.36
N GLU A 472 -22.94 4.85 -1.76
CA GLU A 472 -23.84 5.14 -2.91
C GLU A 472 -24.75 6.35 -2.65
N GLU A 473 -25.18 6.56 -1.40
CA GLU A 473 -25.92 7.75 -1.00
C GLU A 473 -25.03 8.99 -0.97
N ALA A 474 -23.78 8.87 -0.52
CA ALA A 474 -22.80 9.96 -0.55
C ALA A 474 -22.43 10.38 -1.98
N GLN A 475 -22.51 9.48 -2.97
CA GLN A 475 -22.39 9.86 -4.39
C GLN A 475 -23.58 10.70 -4.88
N ARG A 476 -24.79 10.41 -4.39
CA ARG A 476 -26.03 11.08 -4.81
C ARG A 476 -26.24 12.42 -4.10
N HIS A 477 -25.84 12.49 -2.83
CA HIS A 477 -26.06 13.61 -1.92
C HIS A 477 -24.77 14.02 -1.20
N PRO A 478 -23.70 14.40 -1.94
CA PRO A 478 -22.38 14.67 -1.35
C PRO A 478 -22.41 15.76 -0.26
N GLU A 479 -23.35 16.70 -0.33
CA GLU A 479 -23.53 17.77 0.65
C GLU A 479 -23.85 17.26 2.07
N LYS A 480 -24.42 16.04 2.19
CA LYS A 480 -24.75 15.41 3.48
C LYS A 480 -23.59 14.60 4.07
N TYR A 481 -22.53 14.37 3.30
CA TYR A 481 -21.44 13.44 3.63
C TYR A 481 -20.06 14.08 3.46
N SER A 482 -19.95 15.40 3.68
CA SER A 482 -18.70 16.16 3.50
C SER A 482 -17.54 15.68 4.37
N ASN A 483 -17.84 15.04 5.50
CA ASN A 483 -16.87 14.47 6.43
C ASN A 483 -16.72 12.94 6.32
N LEU A 484 -17.36 12.29 5.34
CA LEU A 484 -17.27 10.85 5.17
C LEU A 484 -15.88 10.47 4.68
N MET A 485 -15.14 9.74 5.51
CA MET A 485 -13.79 9.28 5.18
C MET A 485 -13.79 7.83 4.73
N VAL A 486 -12.93 7.53 3.77
CA VAL A 486 -12.68 6.18 3.26
C VAL A 486 -11.19 5.90 3.20
N ARG A 487 -10.82 4.62 3.26
CA ARG A 487 -9.45 4.21 2.96
C ARG A 487 -9.30 4.03 1.46
N VAL A 488 -8.41 4.79 0.82
CA VAL A 488 -8.10 4.60 -0.60
C VAL A 488 -7.10 3.47 -0.71
N CYS A 489 -5.80 3.74 -0.58
CA CYS A 489 -4.74 2.74 -0.59
C CYS A 489 -3.52 3.28 0.15
N GLY A 490 -3.46 3.04 1.45
CA GLY A 490 -2.34 3.48 2.30
C GLY A 490 -2.53 4.88 2.88
N TYR A 491 -3.63 5.54 2.52
CA TYR A 491 -4.07 6.82 3.06
C TYR A 491 -5.59 6.89 3.12
N SER A 492 -6.09 7.85 3.89
CA SER A 492 -7.50 8.17 3.99
C SER A 492 -7.82 9.42 3.19
N ALA A 493 -9.03 9.54 2.68
CA ALA A 493 -9.51 10.73 1.99
C ALA A 493 -11.00 10.94 2.29
N TYR A 494 -11.47 12.18 2.10
CA TYR A 494 -12.91 12.43 2.08
C TYR A 494 -13.49 11.84 0.79
N PHE A 495 -14.52 11.02 0.94
CA PHE A 495 -15.11 10.29 -0.17
C PHE A 495 -15.62 11.21 -1.28
N VAL A 496 -16.21 12.35 -0.88
CA VAL A 496 -16.77 13.35 -1.80
C VAL A 496 -15.71 14.11 -2.61
N ASP A 497 -14.45 14.10 -2.16
CA ASP A 497 -13.32 14.74 -2.87
C ASP A 497 -12.71 13.82 -3.94
N LEU A 498 -13.13 12.55 -3.98
CA LEU A 498 -12.64 11.58 -4.95
C LEU A 498 -13.41 11.68 -6.27
N SER A 499 -12.73 11.35 -7.37
CA SER A 499 -13.40 11.22 -8.67
C SER A 499 -14.42 10.09 -8.66
N LYS A 500 -15.49 10.21 -9.46
CA LYS A 500 -16.54 9.20 -9.54
C LYS A 500 -16.00 7.79 -9.80
N ASP A 501 -15.09 7.64 -10.76
CA ASP A 501 -14.48 6.34 -11.08
C ASP A 501 -13.71 5.73 -9.89
N LEU A 502 -13.06 6.57 -9.08
CA LEU A 502 -12.35 6.12 -7.88
C LEU A 502 -13.34 5.75 -6.76
N GLN A 503 -14.40 6.54 -6.57
CA GLN A 503 -15.51 6.22 -5.66
C GLN A 503 -16.15 4.88 -6.03
N ASP A 504 -16.45 4.67 -7.32
CA ASP A 504 -17.03 3.43 -7.82
C ASP A 504 -16.12 2.22 -7.54
N SER A 505 -14.80 2.39 -7.64
CA SER A 505 -13.84 1.32 -7.29
C SER A 505 -13.86 0.97 -5.79
N ILE A 506 -14.08 1.96 -4.92
CA ILE A 506 -14.18 1.74 -3.46
C ILE A 506 -15.52 1.07 -3.12
N ILE A 507 -16.60 1.46 -3.78
CA ILE A 507 -17.93 0.84 -3.67
C ILE A 507 -17.91 -0.61 -4.15
N ALA A 508 -17.14 -0.91 -5.20
CA ALA A 508 -17.04 -2.25 -5.77
C ALA A 508 -16.27 -3.25 -4.89
N ARG A 509 -15.55 -2.78 -3.86
CA ARG A 509 -14.89 -3.67 -2.89
C ARG A 509 -15.92 -4.46 -2.11
N THR A 510 -15.60 -5.72 -1.85
CA THR A 510 -16.47 -6.63 -1.12
C THR A 510 -16.62 -6.18 0.34
N PRO A 511 -17.85 -5.91 0.81
CA PRO A 511 -18.10 -5.69 2.22
C PRO A 511 -18.06 -7.05 2.94
N HIS A 512 -17.15 -7.20 3.90
CA HIS A 512 -16.99 -8.43 4.66
C HIS A 512 -17.89 -8.46 5.90
N CYS A 513 -18.30 -9.68 6.25
CA CYS A 513 -18.94 -10.07 7.50
C CYS A 513 -18.25 -11.32 8.05
N PHE A 514 -18.45 -11.60 9.34
CA PHE A 514 -17.96 -12.81 10.01
C PHE A 514 -18.96 -13.96 9.92
#